data_AF-A0A2E5HE54-F1
#
_entry.id   AF-A0A2E5HE54-F1
#
_cell.length_a   1.000
_cell.length_b   1.000
_cell.length_c   1.000
_cell.angle_alpha   90.00
_cell.angle_beta   90.00
_cell.angle_gamma   90.00
#
_symmetry.space_group_name_H-M   'P 1'
#
loop_
_entity.id
_entity.type
_entity.pdbx_description
1 polymer ?
#
loop_
_entity_poly.entity_id
_entity_poly.type
_entity_poly.pdbx_seq_one_letter_code
_entity_poly.pdbx_strand_id
1 'polypeptide(L)'
;MTKQKITYNPLTIDQIDFRVQSTTDKGAIILAYKDARCDMKILDDLYGKFGWKKNYELINGNLFCTVSVKDPESGEWVSKQDVGTESKTEKEKGQASDAFKRACFNWGIGRELYDFPFIWINFLPNESSFQFQRRLKKLQWKLEYDKDNKVSYLGAVDRDNKKLVYEYKLPN
;
A
#
# COMPACT_ATOMS: atom_id res chain seq x y z
N MET A 1 -18.39 12.74 -28.22
CA MET A 1 -17.21 12.01 -27.72
C MET A 1 -17.58 11.43 -26.38
N THR A 2 -17.58 10.11 -26.24
CA THR A 2 -17.98 9.43 -25.01
C THR A 2 -16.92 9.69 -23.95
N LYS A 3 -17.30 10.27 -22.80
CA LYS A 3 -16.38 10.57 -21.70
C LYS A 3 -15.70 9.27 -21.24
N GLN A 4 -14.38 9.19 -21.36
CA GLN A 4 -13.64 8.07 -20.77
C GLN A 4 -13.59 8.28 -19.26
N LYS A 5 -14.47 7.60 -18.53
CA LYS A 5 -14.53 7.69 -17.07
C LYS A 5 -13.28 7.01 -16.49
N ILE A 6 -12.30 7.81 -16.08
CA ILE A 6 -11.13 7.32 -15.34
C ILE A 6 -11.65 6.67 -14.05
N THR A 7 -11.43 5.37 -13.91
CA THR A 7 -11.96 4.59 -12.80
C THR A 7 -10.81 3.83 -12.15
N TYR A 8 -10.57 4.12 -10.87
CA TYR A 8 -9.64 3.37 -10.02
C TYR A 8 -10.31 2.08 -9.52
N ASN A 9 -9.58 0.97 -9.59
CA ASN A 9 -9.94 -0.29 -8.94
C ASN A 9 -9.06 -0.49 -7.71
N PRO A 10 -9.58 -1.08 -6.62
CA PRO A 10 -8.77 -1.39 -5.44
C PRO A 10 -7.56 -2.26 -5.76
N LEU A 11 -6.52 -2.13 -4.94
CA LEU A 11 -5.29 -2.90 -5.02
C LEU A 11 -5.60 -4.40 -4.94
N THR A 12 -5.06 -5.17 -5.88
CA THR A 12 -5.09 -6.62 -5.81
C THR A 12 -4.09 -7.13 -4.78
N ILE A 13 -4.21 -8.40 -4.37
CA ILE A 13 -3.30 -8.97 -3.39
C ILE A 13 -1.83 -8.93 -3.83
N ASP A 14 -1.55 -9.05 -5.13
CA ASP A 14 -0.19 -9.00 -5.68
C ASP A 14 0.41 -7.58 -5.69
N GLN A 15 -0.40 -6.56 -5.45
CA GLN A 15 0.01 -5.16 -5.32
C GLN A 15 0.23 -4.75 -3.86
N ILE A 16 -0.01 -5.66 -2.90
CA ILE A 16 0.05 -5.40 -1.47
C ILE A 16 1.10 -6.31 -0.83
N ASP A 17 2.05 -5.69 -0.15
CA ASP A 17 3.03 -6.34 0.71
C ASP A 17 2.63 -6.24 2.18
N PHE A 18 3.14 -7.18 2.98
CA PHE A 18 2.91 -7.25 4.41
C PHE A 18 4.23 -7.21 5.16
N ARG A 19 4.35 -6.32 6.15
CA ARG A 19 5.54 -6.20 7.00
C ARG A 19 5.18 -6.17 8.47
N VAL A 20 6.13 -6.57 9.31
CA VAL A 20 6.03 -6.39 10.76
C VAL A 20 6.06 -4.90 11.08
N GLN A 21 5.02 -4.43 11.77
CA GLN A 21 4.98 -3.09 12.36
C GLN A 21 5.67 -3.09 13.73
N SER A 22 5.28 -4.02 14.60
CA SER A 22 5.85 -4.22 15.93
C SER A 22 5.73 -5.68 16.35
N THR A 23 6.53 -6.08 17.34
CA THR A 23 6.50 -7.42 17.94
C THR A 23 6.37 -7.34 19.44
N THR A 24 5.77 -8.35 20.03
CA THR A 24 5.75 -8.66 21.46
C THR A 24 6.45 -10.01 21.69
N ASP A 25 6.40 -10.52 22.93
CA ASP A 25 6.78 -11.89 23.27
C ASP A 25 5.83 -12.95 22.66
N LYS A 26 4.57 -12.58 22.35
CA LYS A 26 3.53 -13.51 21.90
C LYS A 26 3.23 -13.48 20.41
N GLY A 27 3.58 -12.41 19.72
CA GLY A 27 3.14 -12.20 18.35
C GLY A 27 3.56 -10.86 17.77
N ALA A 28 3.06 -10.58 16.57
CA ALA A 28 3.37 -9.37 15.83
C ALA A 28 2.13 -8.69 15.27
N ILE A 29 2.19 -7.36 15.23
CA ILE A 29 1.28 -6.54 14.44
C ILE A 29 1.83 -6.44 13.02
N ILE A 30 1.00 -6.73 12.03
CA ILE A 30 1.37 -6.67 10.61
C ILE A 30 0.70 -5.46 9.96
N LEU A 31 1.44 -4.78 9.09
CA LEU A 31 0.95 -3.68 8.28
C LEU A 31 0.94 -4.08 6.81
N ALA A 32 -0.21 -3.89 6.16
CA ALA A 32 -0.34 -3.92 4.70
C ALA A 32 0.18 -2.60 4.10
N TYR A 33 0.98 -2.70 3.05
CA TYR A 33 1.49 -1.52 2.34
C TYR A 33 1.74 -1.84 0.87
N LYS A 34 1.82 -0.79 0.03
CA LYS A 34 2.31 -0.90 -1.34
C LYS A 34 3.67 -0.23 -1.51
N ASP A 35 4.42 -0.69 -2.50
CA ASP A 35 5.63 -0.02 -2.94
C ASP A 35 5.32 1.13 -3.91
N ALA A 36 6.34 1.96 -4.19
CA ALA A 36 6.16 3.10 -5.10
C ALA A 36 5.95 2.68 -6.57
N ARG A 37 6.33 1.46 -6.97
CA ARG A 37 6.18 0.97 -8.35
C ARG A 37 4.71 0.65 -8.63
N CYS A 38 3.99 0.15 -7.62
CA CYS A 38 2.55 -0.01 -7.64
C CYS A 38 1.85 1.32 -8.03
N ASP A 39 2.20 2.41 -7.34
CA ASP A 39 1.65 3.75 -7.65
C ASP A 39 1.97 4.20 -9.07
N MET A 40 3.22 4.03 -9.52
CA MET A 40 3.62 4.41 -10.89
C MET A 40 2.83 3.63 -11.94
N LYS A 41 2.64 2.32 -11.72
CA LYS A 41 1.85 1.49 -12.64
C LYS A 41 0.39 1.93 -12.68
N ILE A 42 -0.21 2.24 -11.52
CA ILE A 42 -1.61 2.70 -11.47
C ILE A 42 -1.76 4.05 -12.17
N LEU A 43 -0.82 4.98 -11.99
CA LEU A 43 -0.82 6.25 -12.70
C LEU A 43 -0.67 6.05 -14.21
N ASP A 44 0.21 5.15 -14.65
CA ASP A 44 0.37 4.78 -16.07
C ASP A 44 -0.92 4.16 -16.64
N ASP A 45 -1.59 3.30 -15.89
CA ASP A 45 -2.83 2.64 -16.32
C ASP A 45 -4.02 3.62 -16.39
N LEU A 46 -4.11 4.56 -15.45
CA LEU A 46 -5.21 5.53 -15.35
C LEU A 46 -5.05 6.72 -16.31
N TYR A 47 -3.83 7.23 -16.46
CA TYR A 47 -3.56 8.51 -17.14
C TYR A 47 -2.60 8.37 -18.33
N GLY A 48 -1.97 7.21 -18.52
CA GLY A 48 -0.92 7.01 -19.49
C GLY A 48 0.42 7.60 -19.03
N LYS A 49 1.52 7.09 -19.59
CA LYS A 49 2.91 7.47 -19.22
C LYS A 49 3.22 8.96 -19.34
N PHE A 50 2.47 9.69 -20.18
CA PHE A 50 2.62 11.14 -20.38
C PHE A 50 1.53 11.96 -19.69
N GLY A 51 0.51 11.31 -19.13
CA GLY A 51 -0.62 11.98 -18.46
C GLY A 51 -0.37 12.28 -16.98
N TRP A 52 0.79 11.92 -16.45
CA TRP A 52 1.19 12.28 -15.10
C TRP A 52 2.68 12.66 -15.05
N LYS A 53 3.04 13.43 -14.01
CA LYS A 53 4.43 13.78 -13.68
C LYS A 53 4.57 13.91 -12.17
N LYS A 54 5.81 13.84 -11.69
CA LYS A 54 6.14 14.15 -10.30
C LYS A 54 7.29 15.13 -10.19
N ASN A 55 7.27 15.93 -9.14
CA ASN A 55 8.35 16.82 -8.75
C ASN A 55 8.68 16.61 -7.26
N TYR A 56 9.94 16.83 -6.88
CA TYR A 56 10.35 16.86 -5.49
C TYR A 56 10.89 18.25 -5.15
N GLU A 57 10.57 18.70 -3.94
CA GLU A 57 11.03 19.99 -3.43
C GLU A 57 11.30 19.91 -1.94
N LEU A 58 12.27 20.71 -1.48
CA LEU A 58 12.54 20.88 -0.06
C LEU A 58 11.77 22.11 0.44
N ILE A 59 10.81 21.90 1.34
CA ILE A 59 10.06 22.97 2.00
C ILE A 59 10.35 22.89 3.49
N ASN A 60 10.95 23.94 4.04
CA ASN A 60 11.37 24.00 5.45
C ASN A 60 12.20 22.78 5.88
N GLY A 61 13.11 22.31 5.01
CA GLY A 61 14.00 21.18 5.29
C GLY A 61 13.37 19.78 5.14
N ASN A 62 12.09 19.68 4.82
CA ASN A 62 11.43 18.40 4.57
C ASN A 62 11.24 18.15 3.07
N LEU A 63 11.35 16.89 2.64
CA LEU A 63 11.16 16.51 1.25
C LEU A 63 9.67 16.28 0.95
N PHE A 64 9.12 17.15 0.10
CA PHE A 64 7.78 17.05 -0.43
C PHE A 64 7.80 16.44 -1.83
N CYS A 65 6.76 15.69 -2.16
CA CYS A 65 6.51 15.22 -3.52
C CYS A 65 5.19 15.78 -4.01
N THR A 66 5.20 16.35 -5.21
CA THR A 66 4.01 16.77 -5.94
C THR A 66 3.76 15.82 -7.09
N VAL A 67 2.59 15.20 -7.13
CA VAL A 67 2.11 14.41 -8.26
C VAL A 67 1.06 15.21 -9.01
N SER A 68 1.35 15.49 -10.28
CA SER A 68 0.44 16.20 -11.17
C SER A 68 -0.11 15.26 -12.22
N VAL A 69 -1.42 15.34 -12.46
CA VAL A 69 -2.13 14.60 -13.50
C VAL A 69 -2.73 15.61 -14.48
N LYS A 70 -2.66 15.30 -15.77
CA LYS A 70 -3.31 16.09 -16.80
C LYS A 70 -4.78 15.70 -16.87
N ASP A 71 -5.67 16.64 -16.56
CA ASP A 71 -7.10 16.43 -16.72
C ASP A 71 -7.40 16.29 -18.23
N PRO A 72 -7.95 15.15 -18.68
CA PRO A 72 -8.26 14.95 -20.09
C PRO A 72 -9.40 15.85 -20.58
N GLU A 73 -10.25 16.39 -19.70
CA GLU A 73 -11.36 17.26 -20.10
C GLU A 73 -10.88 18.69 -20.35
N SER A 74 -10.19 19.31 -19.38
CA SER A 74 -9.69 20.70 -19.51
C SER A 74 -8.33 20.81 -20.19
N GLY A 75 -7.52 19.74 -20.18
CA GLY A 75 -6.12 19.76 -20.59
C GLY A 75 -5.17 20.38 -19.55
N GLU A 76 -5.69 20.82 -18.41
CA GLU A 76 -4.92 21.44 -17.33
C GLU A 76 -4.19 20.42 -16.46
N TRP A 77 -3.13 20.86 -15.79
CA TRP A 77 -2.42 20.04 -14.81
C TRP A 77 -2.98 20.29 -13.41
N VAL A 78 -3.60 19.28 -12.83
CA VAL A 78 -4.03 19.29 -11.43
C VAL A 78 -2.95 18.62 -10.59
N SER A 79 -2.63 19.19 -9.43
CA SER A 79 -1.52 18.72 -8.58
C SER A 79 -1.96 18.40 -7.16
N LYS A 80 -1.41 17.34 -6.59
CA LYS A 80 -1.52 16.99 -5.17
C LYS A 80 -0.14 16.78 -4.60
N GLN A 81 0.09 17.26 -3.39
CA GLN A 81 1.39 17.22 -2.73
C GLN A 81 1.27 16.58 -1.35
N ASP A 82 2.34 15.91 -0.91
CA ASP A 82 2.49 15.46 0.48
C ASP A 82 3.98 15.37 0.86
N VAL A 83 4.24 15.24 2.16
CA VAL A 83 5.59 15.17 2.76
C VAL A 83 5.94 13.74 3.12
N GLY A 84 7.19 13.35 2.90
CA GLY A 84 7.70 12.03 3.30
C GLY A 84 8.40 12.04 4.65
N THR A 85 8.39 10.89 5.33
CA THR A 85 9.17 10.66 6.55
C THR A 85 10.41 9.80 6.25
N GLU A 86 11.55 10.13 6.87
CA GLU A 86 12.79 9.37 6.70
C GLU A 86 12.65 7.89 7.10
N SER A 87 13.29 7.00 6.33
CA SER A 87 13.44 5.58 6.72
C SER A 87 14.67 5.35 7.61
N LYS A 88 14.72 4.21 8.31
CA LYS A 88 15.85 3.85 9.20
C LYS A 88 17.11 3.35 8.47
N THR A 89 16.98 2.84 7.24
CA THR A 89 18.07 2.14 6.53
C THR A 89 18.63 2.94 5.35
N GLU A 90 17.78 3.66 4.61
CA GLU A 90 18.17 4.53 3.48
C GLU A 90 17.30 5.80 3.58
N LYS A 91 17.73 6.75 4.42
CA LYS A 91 16.91 7.90 4.83
C LYS A 91 16.32 8.66 3.65
N GLU A 92 17.17 9.10 2.71
CA GLU A 92 16.79 9.91 1.56
C GLU A 92 15.88 9.17 0.57
N LYS A 93 16.25 7.97 0.14
CA LYS A 93 15.44 7.15 -0.78
C LYS A 93 14.11 6.75 -0.15
N GLY A 94 14.12 6.47 1.15
CA GLY A 94 12.94 6.17 1.94
C GLY A 94 11.99 7.35 2.01
N GLN A 95 12.50 8.54 2.31
CA GLN A 95 11.73 9.78 2.39
C GLN A 95 11.10 10.14 1.04
N ALA A 96 11.86 10.06 -0.05
CA ALA A 96 11.35 10.33 -1.39
C ALA A 96 10.23 9.36 -1.78
N SER A 97 10.42 8.07 -1.52
CA SER A 97 9.41 7.05 -1.80
C SER A 97 8.15 7.25 -0.94
N ASP A 98 8.30 7.59 0.34
CA ASP A 98 7.18 7.86 1.23
C ASP A 98 6.39 9.09 0.79
N ALA A 99 7.07 10.21 0.49
CA ALA A 99 6.46 11.43 -0.02
C ALA A 99 5.64 11.17 -1.29
N PHE A 100 6.22 10.43 -2.25
CA PHE A 100 5.53 10.07 -3.49
C PHE A 100 4.29 9.22 -3.24
N LYS A 101 4.40 8.16 -2.44
CA LYS A 101 3.25 7.31 -2.11
C LYS A 101 2.13 8.12 -1.45
N ARG A 102 2.47 9.03 -0.53
CA ARG A 102 1.55 9.94 0.17
C ARG A 102 0.86 10.91 -0.79
N ALA A 103 1.58 11.50 -1.73
CA ALA A 103 0.98 12.30 -2.79
C ALA A 103 -0.01 11.48 -3.66
N CYS A 104 0.30 10.22 -3.97
CA CYS A 104 -0.61 9.31 -4.66
C CYS A 104 -1.85 8.93 -3.84
N PHE A 105 -1.73 8.81 -2.51
CA PHE A 105 -2.91 8.64 -1.63
C PHE A 105 -3.88 9.81 -1.74
N ASN A 106 -3.39 11.05 -1.91
CA ASN A 106 -4.24 12.22 -2.15
C ASN A 106 -5.02 12.15 -3.48
N TRP A 107 -4.54 11.36 -4.44
CA TRP A 107 -5.25 11.02 -5.68
C TRP A 107 -6.25 9.86 -5.54
N GLY A 108 -6.29 9.18 -4.40
CA GLY A 108 -7.17 8.02 -4.18
C GLY A 108 -6.45 6.68 -4.20
N ILE A 109 -5.18 6.64 -4.63
CA ILE A 109 -4.46 5.37 -4.86
C ILE A 109 -4.08 4.74 -3.52
N GLY A 110 -4.60 3.54 -3.27
CA GLY A 110 -4.32 2.73 -2.09
C GLY A 110 -5.04 3.17 -0.82
N ARG A 111 -6.01 4.10 -0.86
CA ARG A 111 -6.75 4.56 0.34
C ARG A 111 -7.42 3.42 1.11
N GLU A 112 -7.86 2.38 0.41
CA GLU A 112 -8.41 1.16 0.98
C GLU A 112 -7.47 0.48 1.98
N LEU A 113 -6.14 0.70 1.91
CA LEU A 113 -5.19 0.17 2.88
C LEU A 113 -5.44 0.68 4.31
N TYR A 114 -6.12 1.82 4.47
CA TYR A 114 -6.55 2.32 5.78
C TYR A 114 -7.79 1.60 6.34
N ASP A 115 -8.57 0.97 5.46
CA ASP A 115 -9.74 0.17 5.82
C ASP A 115 -9.39 -1.31 6.04
N PHE A 116 -8.10 -1.67 5.96
CA PHE A 116 -7.66 -3.03 6.24
C PHE A 116 -7.92 -3.40 7.71
N PRO A 117 -8.32 -4.65 7.99
CA PRO A 117 -8.54 -5.11 9.35
C PRO A 117 -7.23 -5.12 10.14
N PHE A 118 -7.33 -5.03 11.47
CA PHE A 118 -6.16 -5.17 12.34
C PHE A 118 -5.57 -6.58 12.25
N ILE A 119 -4.31 -6.68 11.81
CA ILE A 119 -3.65 -7.97 11.58
C ILE A 119 -2.72 -8.30 12.74
N TRP A 120 -3.15 -9.23 13.59
CA TRP A 120 -2.33 -9.85 14.63
C TRP A 120 -2.02 -11.29 14.27
N ILE A 121 -0.73 -11.66 14.32
CA ILE A 121 -0.29 -13.05 14.10
C ILE A 121 0.51 -13.51 15.31
N ASN A 122 0.07 -14.62 15.92
CA ASN A 122 0.77 -15.25 17.03
C ASN A 122 2.08 -15.90 16.55
N PHE A 123 3.08 -15.86 17.42
CA PHE A 123 4.29 -16.63 17.26
C PHE A 123 4.02 -18.12 17.49
N LEU A 124 4.76 -18.95 16.77
CA LEU A 124 4.84 -20.38 17.07
C LEU A 124 5.61 -20.59 18.39
N PRO A 125 5.47 -21.75 19.06
CA PRO A 125 6.25 -22.05 20.26
C PRO A 125 7.75 -21.86 20.00
N ASN A 126 8.42 -21.09 20.87
CA ASN A 126 9.84 -20.74 20.78
C ASN A 126 10.25 -19.97 19.50
N GLU A 127 9.31 -19.35 18.80
CA GLU A 127 9.61 -18.50 17.64
C GLU A 127 10.05 -17.11 18.09
N SER A 128 11.26 -16.71 17.67
CA SER A 128 11.77 -15.35 17.83
C SER A 128 11.20 -14.40 16.76
N SER A 129 11.22 -13.09 17.04
CA SER A 129 10.83 -12.06 16.06
C SER A 129 11.59 -12.17 14.73
N PHE A 130 12.86 -12.58 14.76
CA PHE A 130 13.67 -12.77 13.55
C PHE A 130 13.18 -13.97 12.72
N GLN A 131 12.88 -15.09 13.37
CA GLN A 131 12.30 -16.26 12.69
C GLN A 131 10.92 -15.91 12.11
N PHE A 132 10.10 -15.19 12.87
CA PHE A 132 8.78 -14.74 12.42
C PHE A 132 8.86 -13.85 11.19
N GLN A 133 9.79 -12.89 11.12
CA GLN A 133 9.98 -12.04 9.93
C GLN A 133 10.30 -12.86 8.67
N ARG A 134 11.02 -13.98 8.81
CA ARG A 134 11.28 -14.90 7.69
C ARG A 134 10.05 -15.72 7.33
N ARG A 135 9.26 -16.15 8.32
CA ARG A 135 7.99 -16.88 8.10
C ARG A 135 6.93 -15.99 7.46
N LEU A 136 6.84 -14.71 7.81
CA LEU A 136 5.92 -13.75 7.22
C LEU A 136 6.02 -13.71 5.69
N LYS A 137 7.24 -13.77 5.14
CA LYS A 137 7.50 -13.82 3.70
C LYS A 137 7.00 -15.09 3.01
N LYS A 138 6.75 -16.15 3.78
CA LYS A 138 6.22 -17.42 3.30
C LYS A 138 4.71 -17.51 3.42
N LEU A 139 4.05 -16.52 4.02
CA LEU A 139 2.60 -16.52 4.06
C LEU A 139 2.03 -16.24 2.67
N GLN A 140 1.02 -17.00 2.31
CA GLN A 140 0.20 -16.75 1.14
C GLN A 140 -1.05 -16.00 1.60
N TRP A 141 -1.20 -14.78 1.10
CA TRP A 141 -2.33 -13.94 1.40
C TRP A 141 -3.43 -14.10 0.36
N LYS A 142 -4.68 -13.93 0.80
CA LYS A 142 -5.85 -13.86 -0.06
C LYS A 142 -6.73 -12.71 0.40
N LEU A 143 -7.21 -11.92 -0.55
CA LEU A 143 -7.99 -10.71 -0.33
C LEU A 143 -9.22 -10.74 -1.23
N GLU A 144 -10.37 -10.39 -0.67
CA GLU A 144 -11.60 -10.16 -1.40
C GLU A 144 -12.22 -8.83 -0.94
N TYR A 145 -12.88 -8.16 -1.88
CA TYR A 145 -13.63 -6.93 -1.62
C TYR A 145 -15.13 -7.19 -1.79
N ASP A 146 -15.96 -6.42 -1.11
CA ASP A 146 -17.40 -6.37 -1.37
C ASP A 146 -17.73 -5.47 -2.58
N LYS A 147 -19.02 -5.33 -2.88
CA LYS A 147 -19.53 -4.49 -3.98
C LYS A 147 -19.20 -2.99 -3.82
N ASP A 148 -18.88 -2.55 -2.61
CA ASP A 148 -18.58 -1.16 -2.25
C ASP A 148 -17.07 -0.95 -2.10
N ASN A 149 -16.24 -1.89 -2.59
CA ASN A 149 -14.78 -1.89 -2.53
C ASN A 149 -14.20 -1.93 -1.11
N LYS A 150 -14.96 -2.39 -0.11
CA LYS A 150 -14.46 -2.61 1.24
C LYS A 150 -13.93 -4.03 1.40
N VAL A 151 -12.92 -4.21 2.24
CA VAL A 151 -12.34 -5.55 2.50
C VAL A 151 -13.42 -6.45 3.12
N SER A 152 -13.82 -7.49 2.38
CA SER A 152 -14.81 -8.48 2.83
C SER A 152 -14.15 -9.74 3.40
N TYR A 153 -12.95 -10.07 2.90
CA TYR A 153 -12.14 -11.18 3.38
C TYR A 153 -10.65 -10.85 3.28
N LEU A 154 -9.89 -11.14 4.34
CA LEU A 154 -8.43 -11.16 4.31
C LEU A 154 -7.93 -12.39 5.08
N GLY A 155 -7.26 -13.29 4.39
CA GLY A 155 -6.71 -14.52 4.96
C GLY A 155 -5.22 -14.65 4.70
N ALA A 156 -4.51 -15.31 5.63
CA ALA A 156 -3.13 -15.72 5.43
C ALA A 156 -2.95 -17.19 5.77
N VAL A 157 -2.34 -17.94 4.85
CA VAL A 157 -2.00 -19.36 5.02
C VAL A 157 -0.49 -19.52 4.96
N ASP A 158 0.07 -20.27 5.90
CA ASP A 158 1.50 -20.62 5.86
C ASP A 158 1.75 -21.67 4.77
N ARG A 159 2.63 -21.34 3.80
CA ARG A 159 2.90 -22.21 2.66
C ARG A 159 3.52 -23.55 3.05
N ASP A 160 4.28 -23.59 4.13
CA ASP A 160 5.09 -24.75 4.53
C ASP A 160 4.20 -25.84 5.15
N ASN A 161 3.23 -25.44 5.98
CA ASN A 161 2.37 -26.38 6.72
C ASN A 161 0.88 -26.32 6.34
N LYS A 162 0.52 -25.46 5.37
CA LYS A 162 -0.86 -25.23 4.89
C LYS A 162 -1.85 -24.81 5.97
N LYS A 163 -1.38 -24.28 7.10
CA LYS A 163 -2.23 -23.83 8.20
C LYS A 163 -2.67 -22.38 8.00
N LEU A 164 -3.94 -22.11 8.27
CA LEU A 164 -4.48 -20.76 8.38
C LEU A 164 -3.84 -20.07 9.60
N VAL A 165 -3.19 -18.93 9.39
CA VAL A 165 -2.49 -18.17 10.46
C VAL A 165 -3.19 -16.87 10.80
N TYR A 166 -4.03 -16.37 9.90
CA TYR A 166 -4.85 -15.18 10.10
C TYR A 166 -6.10 -15.27 9.23
N GLU A 167 -7.23 -14.83 9.76
CA GLU A 167 -8.47 -14.67 9.01
C GLU A 167 -9.26 -13.48 9.55
N TYR A 168 -9.69 -12.67 8.60
CA TYR A 168 -10.73 -11.67 8.77
C TYR A 168 -11.80 -11.92 7.72
N LYS A 169 -13.06 -11.90 8.16
CA LYS A 169 -14.22 -12.05 7.29
C LYS A 169 -15.36 -11.19 7.85
N LEU A 170 -15.99 -10.39 7.00
CA LEU A 170 -17.21 -9.66 7.40
C LEU A 170 -18.32 -10.66 7.78
N PRO A 171 -19.13 -10.36 8.80
CA PRO A 171 -20.34 -11.14 9.08
C PRO A 171 -21.22 -11.16 7.83
N ASN A 172 -21.75 -12.34 7.49
CA ASN A 172 -22.75 -12.50 6.43
C ASN A 172 -24.06 -11.78 6.79
#